data_AF-A0A7V5T578-F1
#
_entry.id   AF-A0A7V5T578-F1
#
_cell.length_a   1.000
_cell.length_b   1.000
_cell.length_c   1.000
_cell.angle_alpha   90.00
_cell.angle_beta   90.00
_cell.angle_gamma   90.00
#
_symmetry.space_group_name_H-M   'P 1'
#
loop_
_entity.id
_entity.type
_entity.pdbx_description
1 polymer ?
#
loop_
_entity_poly.entity_id
_entity_poly.type
_entity_poly.pdbx_seq_one_letter_code
_entity_poly.pdbx_strand_id
1 'polypeptide(L)'
;MDVSCETCHRTIPATTSHHLHRETVDCTACHTQSVISCYNCHFESEIAAGIKRPYGVLRNFTLLVRRQGSGKVYPATIMGLTYQGKSFIAIAPYRAHNIVARGRSCGECHANAAIAEYARTGQITVTRWDEQQKKLIGPSGVIPVPPDWQQALRFDFVDYTGDPKAATTDPTKWVFLKSGADKLQMLYARPLTREQIEKLAR
;
A
#
# COMPACT_ATOMS: atom_id res chain seq x y z
N MET A 1 -22.77 15.56 1.25
CA MET A 1 -23.37 14.48 2.05
C MET A 1 -22.37 13.35 2.04
N ASP A 2 -21.78 13.01 3.18
CA ASP A 2 -20.78 11.95 3.24
C ASP A 2 -21.45 10.58 3.08
N VAL A 3 -20.95 9.77 2.15
CA VAL A 3 -21.46 8.42 1.89
C VAL A 3 -20.63 7.42 2.71
N SER A 4 -21.29 6.70 3.62
CA SER A 4 -20.69 5.63 4.41
C SER A 4 -21.43 4.31 4.22
N CYS A 5 -20.77 3.20 4.55
CA CYS A 5 -21.36 1.87 4.46
C CYS A 5 -22.62 1.78 5.34
N GLU A 6 -22.52 2.30 6.55
CA GLU A 6 -23.56 2.26 7.60
C GLU A 6 -24.79 3.09 7.23
N THR A 7 -24.64 4.10 6.38
CA THR A 7 -25.78 4.92 5.91
C THR A 7 -26.78 4.08 5.10
N CYS A 8 -26.28 3.15 4.28
CA CYS A 8 -27.08 2.24 3.46
C CYS A 8 -27.28 0.87 4.12
N HIS A 9 -26.27 0.36 4.83
CA HIS A 9 -26.28 -0.93 5.52
C HIS A 9 -26.65 -0.77 6.99
N ARG A 10 -27.92 -0.40 7.24
CA ARG A 10 -28.45 -0.18 8.60
C ARG A 10 -28.57 -1.47 9.41
N THR A 11 -28.70 -2.61 8.72
CA THR A 11 -28.71 -3.94 9.32
C THR A 11 -27.50 -4.70 8.82
N ILE A 12 -26.56 -4.97 9.72
CA ILE A 12 -25.37 -5.77 9.44
C ILE A 12 -25.52 -7.16 10.07
N PRO A 13 -25.08 -8.25 9.39
CA PRO A 13 -25.12 -9.58 9.97
C PRO A 13 -24.33 -9.65 11.29
N ALA A 14 -24.88 -10.31 12.30
CA ALA A 14 -24.16 -10.54 13.56
C ALA A 14 -23.11 -11.65 13.37
N THR A 15 -21.88 -11.28 13.05
CA THR A 15 -20.73 -12.18 12.96
C THR A 15 -19.73 -11.88 14.06
N THR A 16 -18.88 -12.84 14.39
CA THR A 16 -17.76 -12.64 15.33
C THR A 16 -16.91 -11.44 14.91
N SER A 17 -16.58 -11.32 13.61
CA SER A 17 -15.78 -10.20 13.10
C SER A 17 -16.47 -8.85 13.29
N HIS A 18 -17.78 -8.74 13.04
CA HIS A 18 -18.50 -7.48 13.26
C HIS A 18 -18.57 -7.13 14.75
N HIS A 19 -18.75 -8.11 15.64
CA HIS A 19 -18.76 -7.87 17.07
C HIS A 19 -17.41 -7.33 17.56
N LEU A 20 -16.30 -7.91 17.09
CA LEU A 20 -14.96 -7.52 17.55
C LEU A 20 -14.45 -6.22 16.93
N HIS A 21 -14.80 -5.94 15.67
CA HIS A 21 -14.07 -4.94 14.88
C HIS A 21 -14.85 -3.68 14.51
N ARG A 22 -16.19 -3.69 14.48
CA ARG A 22 -16.98 -2.59 13.87
C ARG A 22 -16.68 -1.20 14.44
N GLU A 23 -16.28 -1.12 15.71
CA GLU A 23 -15.95 0.14 16.38
C GLU A 23 -14.53 0.63 16.05
N THR A 24 -13.61 -0.27 15.69
CA THR A 24 -12.17 0.03 15.59
C THR A 24 -11.59 -0.13 14.18
N VAL A 25 -12.30 -0.84 13.29
CA VAL A 25 -11.90 -1.13 11.92
C VAL A 25 -13.01 -0.66 10.99
N ASP A 26 -12.66 0.11 9.97
CA ASP A 26 -13.59 0.57 8.96
C ASP A 26 -14.03 -0.59 8.06
N CYS A 27 -15.30 -0.62 7.66
CA CYS A 27 -15.86 -1.67 6.80
C CYS A 27 -14.99 -1.91 5.56
N THR A 28 -14.41 -0.85 4.98
CA THR A 28 -13.57 -0.94 3.80
C THR A 28 -12.26 -1.70 4.03
N ALA A 29 -11.75 -1.82 5.25
CA ALA A 29 -10.54 -2.59 5.54
C ALA A 29 -10.77 -4.10 5.36
N CYS A 30 -11.99 -4.59 5.62
CA CYS A 30 -12.37 -5.98 5.40
C CYS A 30 -12.98 -6.19 4.01
N HIS A 31 -13.80 -5.26 3.54
CA HIS A 31 -14.64 -5.44 2.36
C HIS A 31 -14.03 -4.91 1.06
N THR A 32 -12.93 -4.16 1.08
CA THR A 32 -12.20 -3.80 -0.16
C THR A 32 -11.42 -5.00 -0.66
N GLN A 33 -11.61 -5.47 -1.90
CA GLN A 33 -10.85 -6.61 -2.42
C GLN A 33 -9.36 -6.30 -2.55
N SER A 34 -9.01 -5.12 -3.07
CA SER A 34 -7.62 -4.66 -3.19
C SER A 34 -7.56 -3.16 -3.45
N VAL A 35 -6.48 -2.50 -3.03
CA VAL A 35 -6.15 -1.13 -3.46
C VAL A 35 -5.31 -1.14 -4.74
N ILE A 36 -5.31 0.00 -5.43
CA ILE A 36 -4.51 0.22 -6.63
C ILE A 36 -3.42 1.25 -6.31
N SER A 37 -2.22 1.04 -6.84
CA SER A 37 -1.09 1.97 -6.73
C SER A 37 -0.40 2.12 -8.09
N CYS A 38 -0.29 3.35 -8.60
CA CYS A 38 0.69 3.68 -9.63
C CYS A 38 2.06 3.80 -8.95
N TYR A 39 2.98 2.90 -9.28
CA TYR A 39 4.27 2.81 -8.58
C TYR A 39 5.42 3.23 -9.48
N ASN A 40 6.38 3.92 -8.86
CA ASN A 40 7.66 4.31 -9.47
C ASN A 40 7.48 5.12 -10.76
N CYS A 41 6.76 6.26 -10.67
CA CYS A 41 6.67 7.23 -11.76
C CYS A 41 8.05 7.86 -12.01
N HIS A 42 8.57 7.73 -13.23
CA HIS A 42 9.78 8.41 -13.69
C HIS A 42 9.47 9.88 -13.95
N PHE A 43 9.73 10.74 -12.98
CA PHE A 43 9.28 12.14 -12.96
C PHE A 43 10.00 13.00 -14.00
N GLU A 44 11.17 12.58 -14.46
CA GLU A 44 11.89 13.18 -15.57
C GLU A 44 11.06 13.16 -16.87
N SER A 45 10.27 12.10 -17.10
CA SER A 45 9.36 12.03 -18.27
C SER A 45 8.25 13.07 -18.18
N GLU A 46 7.74 13.31 -16.98
CA GLU A 46 6.70 14.31 -16.72
C GLU A 46 7.25 15.71 -16.96
N ILE A 47 8.45 16.01 -16.45
CA ILE A 47 9.08 17.33 -16.63
C ILE A 47 9.47 17.56 -18.09
N ALA A 48 10.04 16.56 -18.76
CA ALA A 48 10.56 16.71 -20.10
C ALA A 48 9.48 16.79 -21.19
N ALA A 49 8.33 16.13 -20.98
CA ALA A 49 7.31 15.98 -22.03
C ALA A 49 5.85 15.87 -21.51
N GLY A 50 5.60 16.02 -20.21
CA GLY A 50 4.25 15.84 -19.64
C GLY A 50 3.76 14.39 -19.66
N ILE A 51 4.68 13.41 -19.73
CA ILE A 51 4.35 11.99 -19.86
C ILE A 51 4.38 11.31 -18.48
N LYS A 52 3.23 10.81 -18.04
CA LYS A 52 3.12 9.94 -16.86
C LYS A 52 3.70 8.56 -17.18
N ARG A 53 4.92 8.29 -16.70
CA ARG A 53 5.63 7.03 -16.94
C ARG A 53 5.84 6.23 -15.65
N PRO A 54 4.83 5.50 -15.15
CA PRO A 54 5.02 4.56 -14.05
C PRO A 54 5.73 3.29 -14.53
N TYR A 55 6.47 2.62 -13.64
CA TYR A 55 6.90 1.24 -13.88
C TYR A 55 5.69 0.33 -14.12
N GLY A 56 4.65 0.50 -13.29
CA GLY A 56 3.42 -0.25 -13.44
C GLY A 56 2.38 0.06 -12.38
N VAL A 57 1.25 -0.62 -12.52
CA VAL A 57 0.13 -0.57 -11.59
C VAL A 57 0.19 -1.78 -10.67
N LEU A 58 0.40 -1.54 -9.37
CA LEU A 58 0.38 -2.55 -8.32
C LEU A 58 -1.05 -2.79 -7.86
N ARG A 59 -1.36 -4.06 -7.57
CA ARG A 59 -2.67 -4.58 -7.16
C ARG A 59 -2.49 -5.81 -6.26
N ASN A 60 -3.58 -6.37 -5.79
CA ASN A 60 -3.66 -7.54 -4.90
C ASN A 60 -3.08 -7.32 -3.49
N PHE A 61 -3.01 -6.06 -3.05
CA PHE A 61 -2.60 -5.70 -1.70
C PHE A 61 -3.55 -4.70 -1.06
N THR A 62 -3.37 -4.45 0.23
CA THR A 62 -3.98 -3.34 0.98
C THR A 62 -3.06 -2.96 2.13
N LEU A 63 -2.71 -1.68 2.26
CA LEU A 63 -2.05 -1.21 3.48
C LEU A 63 -3.07 -0.94 4.58
N LEU A 64 -2.73 -1.18 5.84
CA LEU A 64 -3.55 -0.81 6.99
C LEU A 64 -2.91 0.36 7.75
N VAL A 65 -3.66 1.46 7.85
CA VAL A 65 -3.29 2.66 8.62
C VAL A 65 -4.44 3.03 9.56
N ARG A 66 -4.22 3.95 10.51
CA ARG A 66 -5.32 4.64 11.19
C ARG A 66 -5.68 5.90 10.41
N ARG A 67 -6.93 6.00 9.92
CA ARG A 67 -7.39 7.20 9.21
C ARG A 67 -7.55 8.38 10.17
N GLN A 68 -7.05 9.55 9.81
CA GLN A 68 -7.29 10.77 10.58
C GLN A 68 -8.78 11.14 10.55
N GLY A 69 -9.27 11.76 11.62
CA GLY A 69 -10.70 12.02 11.83
C GLY A 69 -11.41 10.85 12.52
N SER A 70 -11.39 9.65 11.94
CA SER A 70 -12.09 8.49 12.53
C SER A 70 -11.26 7.69 13.55
N GLY A 71 -9.93 7.67 13.42
CA GLY A 71 -9.05 6.81 14.23
C GLY A 71 -9.12 5.31 13.90
N LYS A 72 -10.17 4.84 13.22
CA LYS A 72 -10.33 3.46 12.77
C LYS A 72 -9.21 2.99 11.84
N VAL A 73 -8.90 1.69 11.89
CA VAL A 73 -8.07 0.99 10.89
C VAL A 73 -8.76 1.08 9.53
N TYR A 74 -8.03 1.54 8.53
CA TYR A 74 -8.55 1.91 7.23
C TYR A 74 -7.57 1.49 6.12
N PRO A 75 -8.05 1.08 4.93
CA PRO A 75 -7.20 0.73 3.80
C PRO A 75 -6.45 1.96 3.29
N ALA A 76 -5.17 1.81 3.03
CA ALA A 76 -4.32 2.80 2.39
C ALA A 76 -3.67 2.22 1.13
N THR A 77 -3.20 3.11 0.28
CA THR A 77 -2.36 2.78 -0.87
C THR A 77 -1.03 3.52 -0.76
N ILE A 78 -0.11 3.18 -1.67
CA ILE A 78 1.13 3.92 -1.89
C ILE A 78 1.10 4.61 -3.25
N MET A 79 1.87 5.68 -3.39
CA MET A 79 2.30 6.20 -4.68
C MET A 79 3.78 6.51 -4.60
N GLY A 80 4.54 6.02 -5.57
CA GLY A 80 5.98 6.19 -5.62
C GLY A 80 6.42 6.93 -6.87
N LEU A 81 7.46 7.74 -6.75
CA LEU A 81 8.13 8.38 -7.88
C LEU A 81 9.64 8.40 -7.69
N THR A 82 10.35 8.51 -8.80
CA THR A 82 11.79 8.77 -8.86
C THR A 82 12.07 10.06 -9.60
N TYR A 83 13.12 10.76 -9.19
CA TYR A 83 13.65 11.95 -9.87
C TYR A 83 15.12 12.15 -9.54
N GLN A 84 15.99 12.23 -10.53
CA GLN A 84 17.44 12.42 -10.43
C GLN A 84 18.08 11.41 -9.47
N GLY A 85 17.71 10.13 -9.60
CA GLY A 85 18.16 9.05 -8.71
C GLY A 85 17.65 9.14 -7.27
N LYS A 86 16.78 10.12 -6.97
CA LYS A 86 16.06 10.23 -5.70
C LYS A 86 14.71 9.55 -5.79
N SER A 87 14.20 9.10 -4.64
CA SER A 87 12.96 8.34 -4.53
C SER A 87 12.06 8.91 -3.44
N PHE A 88 10.76 8.88 -3.71
CA PHE A 88 9.73 9.35 -2.79
C PHE A 88 8.55 8.39 -2.76
N ILE A 89 7.99 8.18 -1.57
CA ILE A 89 6.75 7.42 -1.36
C ILE A 89 5.79 8.24 -0.53
N ALA A 90 4.55 8.35 -1.02
CA ALA A 90 3.41 8.81 -0.26
C ALA A 90 2.52 7.62 0.13
N ILE A 91 2.06 7.59 1.38
CA ILE A 91 1.05 6.67 1.90
C ILE A 91 -0.18 7.49 2.28
N ALA A 92 -1.34 7.11 1.78
CA ALA A 92 -2.60 7.80 2.08
C ALA A 92 -3.79 6.82 2.13
N PRO A 93 -4.84 7.12 2.91
CA PRO A 93 -6.10 6.38 2.88
C PRO A 93 -6.65 6.26 1.45
N TYR A 94 -7.14 5.08 1.10
CA TYR A 94 -7.66 4.78 -0.22
C TYR A 94 -9.01 4.07 -0.12
N ARG A 95 -10.06 4.70 -0.63
CA ARG A 95 -11.38 4.08 -0.76
C ARG A 95 -11.48 3.45 -2.16
N ALA A 96 -11.41 2.13 -2.22
CA ALA A 96 -11.50 1.43 -3.50
C ALA A 96 -12.94 1.26 -3.98
N HIS A 97 -13.11 1.04 -5.29
CA HIS A 97 -14.40 0.77 -5.92
C HIS A 97 -14.73 -0.73 -6.04
N ASN A 98 -13.92 -1.62 -5.48
CA ASN A 98 -14.07 -3.08 -5.55
C ASN A 98 -14.48 -3.66 -4.19
N ILE A 99 -15.70 -3.33 -3.76
CA ILE A 99 -16.25 -3.78 -2.48
C ILE A 99 -16.91 -5.16 -2.65
N VAL A 100 -16.57 -6.11 -1.77
CA VAL A 100 -17.08 -7.48 -1.77
C VAL A 100 -18.04 -7.73 -0.61
N ALA A 101 -19.06 -8.57 -0.83
CA ALA A 101 -20.04 -8.92 0.19
C ALA A 101 -19.43 -9.70 1.36
N ARG A 102 -18.53 -10.66 1.06
CA ARG A 102 -17.75 -11.37 2.06
C ARG A 102 -16.42 -10.68 2.25
N GLY A 103 -16.23 -10.04 3.40
CA GLY A 103 -14.96 -9.43 3.76
C GLY A 103 -13.88 -10.48 4.02
N ARG A 104 -12.64 -9.99 4.15
CA ARG A 104 -11.46 -10.80 4.50
C ARG A 104 -11.70 -11.70 5.71
N SER A 105 -11.16 -12.91 5.63
CA SER A 105 -11.04 -13.82 6.75
C SER A 105 -10.00 -13.35 7.77
N CYS A 106 -10.03 -13.92 8.98
CA CYS A 106 -9.08 -13.55 10.03
C CYS A 106 -7.63 -13.75 9.58
N GLY A 107 -7.29 -14.90 8.97
CA GLY A 107 -5.92 -15.24 8.57
C GLY A 107 -5.36 -14.42 7.40
N GLU A 108 -6.20 -13.68 6.67
CA GLU A 108 -5.69 -12.74 5.66
C GLU A 108 -5.08 -11.48 6.31
N CYS A 109 -5.58 -11.09 7.49
CA CYS A 109 -5.11 -9.93 8.25
C CYS A 109 -4.16 -10.32 9.40
N HIS A 110 -4.49 -11.41 10.10
CA HIS A 110 -3.83 -11.87 11.32
C HIS A 110 -2.80 -12.96 11.02
N ALA A 111 -1.68 -12.92 11.73
CA ALA A 111 -0.55 -13.84 11.60
C ALA A 111 -0.09 -14.05 10.14
N ASN A 112 -0.25 -13.02 9.31
CA ASN A 112 0.05 -13.10 7.89
C ASN A 112 1.56 -12.92 7.62
N ALA A 113 1.97 -13.12 6.37
CA ALA A 113 3.38 -13.08 5.97
C ALA A 113 4.08 -11.75 6.32
N ALA A 114 3.39 -10.61 6.18
CA ALA A 114 3.98 -9.30 6.48
C ALA A 114 4.21 -9.11 7.99
N ILE A 115 3.26 -9.53 8.82
CA ILE A 115 3.44 -9.51 10.28
C ILE A 115 4.55 -10.48 10.72
N ALA A 116 4.59 -11.67 10.13
CA ALA A 116 5.62 -12.67 10.43
C ALA A 116 7.03 -12.18 10.02
N GLU A 117 7.14 -11.52 8.86
CA GLU A 117 8.39 -10.88 8.43
C GLU A 117 8.81 -9.80 9.42
N TYR A 118 7.89 -8.88 9.76
CA TYR A 118 8.16 -7.79 10.69
C TYR A 118 8.60 -8.29 12.07
N ALA A 119 7.94 -9.32 12.61
CA ALA A 119 8.30 -9.90 13.90
C ALA A 119 9.71 -10.52 13.89
N ARG A 120 10.15 -11.09 12.77
CA ARG A 120 11.45 -11.76 12.64
C ARG A 120 12.59 -10.79 12.33
N THR A 121 12.35 -9.76 11.53
CA THR A 121 13.41 -8.93 10.94
C THR A 121 13.31 -7.45 11.29
N GLY A 122 12.19 -7.01 11.88
CA GLY A 122 11.85 -5.60 12.02
C GLY A 122 11.53 -4.91 10.68
N GLN A 123 11.34 -5.67 9.60
CA GLN A 123 11.10 -5.13 8.25
C GLN A 123 9.89 -5.77 7.58
N ILE A 124 9.28 -5.03 6.67
CA ILE A 124 8.22 -5.53 5.78
C ILE A 124 8.61 -5.18 4.35
N THR A 125 8.78 -6.20 3.51
CA THR A 125 9.09 -6.02 2.09
C THR A 125 7.82 -5.65 1.32
N VAL A 126 7.75 -4.42 0.83
CA VAL A 126 6.59 -3.94 0.04
C VAL A 126 6.85 -4.08 -1.46
N THR A 127 8.03 -3.70 -1.93
CA THR A 127 8.48 -3.97 -3.30
C THR A 127 9.90 -4.52 -3.27
N ARG A 128 10.20 -5.43 -4.20
CA ARG A 128 11.51 -6.06 -4.33
C ARG A 128 11.91 -6.21 -5.78
N TRP A 129 13.14 -5.89 -6.12
CA TRP A 129 13.71 -6.19 -7.43
C TRP A 129 14.14 -7.66 -7.51
N ASP A 130 13.70 -8.34 -8.56
CA ASP A 130 14.16 -9.67 -8.93
C ASP A 130 15.24 -9.54 -10.01
N GLU A 131 16.49 -9.78 -9.62
CA GLU A 131 17.65 -9.63 -10.50
C GLU A 131 17.70 -10.69 -11.61
N GLN A 132 17.12 -11.87 -11.38
CA GLN A 132 17.07 -12.94 -12.37
C GLN A 132 16.01 -12.65 -13.44
N GLN A 133 14.84 -12.17 -13.01
CA GLN A 133 13.73 -11.83 -13.91
C GLN A 133 13.83 -10.41 -14.48
N LYS A 134 14.77 -9.60 -13.98
CA LYS A 134 14.91 -8.17 -14.28
C LYS A 134 13.57 -7.44 -14.14
N LYS A 135 12.89 -7.70 -13.00
CA LYS A 135 11.53 -7.23 -12.77
C LYS A 135 11.33 -6.77 -11.33
N LEU A 136 10.55 -5.72 -11.14
CA LEU A 136 10.09 -5.33 -9.81
C LEU A 136 8.86 -6.16 -9.42
N ILE A 137 8.98 -6.85 -8.29
CA ILE A 137 7.91 -7.60 -7.63
C ILE A 137 7.14 -6.66 -6.70
N GLY A 138 5.83 -6.61 -6.89
CA GLY A 138 4.91 -5.80 -6.10
C GLY A 138 4.45 -6.47 -4.80
N PRO A 139 3.75 -5.71 -3.94
CA PRO A 139 3.19 -6.22 -2.70
C PRO A 139 2.03 -7.18 -2.95
N SER A 140 1.72 -7.99 -1.94
CA SER A 140 0.54 -8.85 -1.92
C SER A 140 -0.06 -8.93 -0.51
N GLY A 141 -1.37 -9.18 -0.46
CA GLY A 141 -2.09 -9.37 0.80
C GLY A 141 -2.24 -8.10 1.63
N VAL A 142 -2.50 -8.30 2.93
CA VAL A 142 -2.69 -7.21 3.89
C VAL A 142 -1.36 -6.84 4.51
N ILE A 143 -0.98 -5.56 4.40
CA ILE A 143 0.29 -5.05 4.90
C ILE A 143 0.02 -4.01 5.99
N PRO A 144 0.30 -4.31 7.26
CA PRO A 144 0.16 -3.32 8.33
C PRO A 144 1.27 -2.28 8.25
N VAL A 145 0.94 -1.02 8.54
CA VAL A 145 1.92 0.07 8.64
C VAL A 145 2.27 0.28 10.12
N PRO A 146 3.45 -0.19 10.59
CA PRO A 146 3.79 -0.15 12.01
C PRO A 146 4.23 1.24 12.50
N PRO A 147 4.36 1.48 13.82
CA PRO A 147 4.77 2.78 14.36
C PRO A 147 6.10 3.32 13.78
N ASP A 148 7.05 2.42 13.51
CA ASP A 148 8.38 2.66 12.94
C ASP A 148 8.41 2.49 11.41
N TRP A 149 7.26 2.65 10.73
CA TRP A 149 7.10 2.39 9.29
C TRP A 149 8.17 3.01 8.38
N GLN A 150 8.74 4.15 8.75
CA GLN A 150 9.80 4.80 7.97
C GLN A 150 11.08 3.95 7.92
N GLN A 151 11.32 3.17 8.96
CA GLN A 151 12.42 2.21 9.06
C GLN A 151 11.96 0.78 8.78
N ALA A 152 10.69 0.42 8.95
CA ALA A 152 10.23 -0.96 8.77
C ALA A 152 9.89 -1.29 7.30
N LEU A 153 9.23 -0.37 6.59
CA LEU A 153 8.80 -0.64 5.21
C LEU A 153 10.01 -0.59 4.26
N ARG A 154 10.13 -1.61 3.42
CA ARG A 154 11.19 -1.73 2.42
C ARG A 154 10.62 -1.62 1.02
N PHE A 155 11.27 -0.77 0.23
CA PHE A 155 10.87 -0.45 -1.14
C PHE A 155 12.10 -0.50 -2.02
N ASP A 156 12.04 -1.31 -3.06
CA ASP A 156 12.94 -1.20 -4.19
C ASP A 156 12.35 -0.26 -5.25
N PHE A 157 13.24 0.52 -5.86
CA PHE A 157 12.95 1.47 -6.91
C PHE A 157 13.69 1.08 -8.18
N VAL A 158 13.11 1.46 -9.30
CA VAL A 158 13.69 1.29 -10.63
C VAL A 158 13.82 2.66 -11.29
N ASP A 159 14.65 2.73 -12.32
CA ASP A 159 14.78 3.92 -13.15
C ASP A 159 14.53 3.58 -14.62
N TYR A 160 14.11 4.58 -15.40
CA TYR A 160 13.83 4.43 -16.82
C TYR A 160 14.95 5.05 -17.66
N THR A 161 15.70 4.21 -18.37
CA THR A 161 16.87 4.61 -19.17
C THR A 161 16.55 4.91 -20.63
N GLY A 162 15.29 4.81 -21.03
CA GLY A 162 14.85 5.14 -22.38
C GLY A 162 14.66 6.64 -22.57
N ASP A 163 14.35 7.07 -23.80
CA ASP A 163 14.06 8.48 -24.06
C ASP A 163 12.81 8.94 -23.26
N PRO A 164 12.95 9.90 -22.33
CA PRO A 164 11.83 10.38 -21.52
C PRO A 164 10.73 11.05 -22.36
N LYS A 165 11.07 11.54 -23.57
CA LYS A 165 10.14 12.22 -24.49
C LYS A 165 9.41 11.26 -25.45
N ALA A 166 9.81 9.99 -25.51
CA ALA A 166 9.14 9.01 -26.35
C ALA A 166 7.68 8.82 -25.91
N ALA A 167 6.75 8.86 -26.86
CA ALA A 167 5.31 8.76 -26.56
C ALA A 167 4.91 7.42 -25.91
N THR A 168 5.72 6.37 -26.09
CA THR A 168 5.49 5.03 -25.54
C THR A 168 6.58 4.64 -24.54
N THR A 169 6.25 3.68 -23.67
CA THR A 169 7.19 3.10 -22.71
C THR A 169 7.76 1.80 -23.25
N ASP A 170 9.08 1.76 -23.42
CA ASP A 170 9.79 0.51 -23.69
C ASP A 170 10.02 -0.23 -22.37
N PRO A 171 9.33 -1.36 -22.11
CA PRO A 171 9.44 -2.07 -20.85
C PRO A 171 10.85 -2.62 -20.57
N THR A 172 11.72 -2.73 -21.59
CA THR A 172 13.09 -3.24 -21.43
C THR A 172 14.06 -2.21 -20.88
N LYS A 173 13.66 -0.93 -20.80
CA LYS A 173 14.51 0.18 -20.34
C LYS A 173 14.45 0.44 -18.83
N TRP A 174 13.64 -0.33 -18.11
CA TRP A 174 13.59 -0.28 -16.66
C TRP A 174 14.77 -1.04 -16.05
N VAL A 175 15.53 -0.37 -15.19
CA VAL A 175 16.68 -0.95 -14.48
C VAL A 175 16.52 -0.75 -12.99
N PHE A 176 17.15 -1.60 -12.18
CA PHE A 176 17.22 -1.37 -10.75
C PHE A 176 17.89 -0.03 -10.45
N LEU A 177 17.27 0.78 -9.59
CA LEU A 177 17.85 2.04 -9.13
C LEU A 177 18.51 1.84 -7.77
N LYS A 178 17.71 1.48 -6.76
CA LYS A 178 18.16 1.29 -5.38
C LYS A 178 17.09 0.68 -4.48
N SER A 179 17.52 0.23 -3.32
CA SER A 179 16.66 -0.08 -2.17
C SER A 179 16.57 1.11 -1.22
N GLY A 180 15.38 1.35 -0.67
CA GLY A 180 15.11 2.43 0.27
C GLY A 180 14.59 3.71 -0.40
N ALA A 181 13.63 4.34 0.27
CA ALA A 181 13.10 5.64 -0.13
C ALA A 181 13.94 6.77 0.51
N ASP A 182 14.30 7.81 -0.24
CA ASP A 182 14.96 8.99 0.38
C ASP A 182 13.99 9.80 1.22
N LYS A 183 12.72 9.82 0.80
CA LYS A 183 11.65 10.53 1.48
C LYS A 183 10.39 9.71 1.52
N LEU A 184 9.74 9.74 2.68
CA LEU A 184 8.54 9.02 3.00
C LEU A 184 7.56 10.01 3.63
N GLN A 185 6.33 10.03 3.14
CA GLN A 185 5.27 10.88 3.67
C GLN A 185 3.99 10.07 3.89
N MET A 186 3.37 10.29 5.05
CA MET A 186 2.02 9.79 5.31
C MET A 186 1.05 10.98 5.34
N LEU A 187 -0.04 10.88 4.58
CA LEU A 187 -1.04 11.92 4.42
C LEU A 187 -2.37 11.45 5.02
N TYR A 188 -3.03 12.30 5.81
CA TYR A 188 -4.37 12.06 6.36
C TYR A 188 -4.54 10.73 7.13
N ALA A 189 -3.43 10.19 7.64
CA ALA A 189 -3.38 8.95 8.39
C ALA A 189 -2.32 9.02 9.50
N ARG A 190 -2.31 7.99 10.35
CA ARG A 190 -1.25 7.66 11.30
C ARG A 190 -0.92 6.17 11.14
N PRO A 191 0.33 5.73 11.39
CA PRO A 191 0.64 4.31 11.43
C PRO A 191 -0.19 3.61 12.51
N LEU A 192 -0.35 2.28 12.45
CA LEU A 192 -0.97 1.47 13.49
C LEU A 192 -0.23 1.60 14.83
N THR A 193 -0.91 1.33 15.95
CA THR A 193 -0.29 1.37 17.28
C THR A 193 0.46 0.06 17.49
N ARG A 194 1.37 0.05 18.46
CA ARG A 194 2.04 -1.19 18.89
C ARG A 194 1.01 -2.28 19.28
N GLU A 195 0.01 -1.91 20.07
CA GLU A 195 -1.08 -2.81 20.46
C GLU A 195 -1.86 -3.35 19.25
N GLN A 196 -2.12 -2.54 18.23
CA GLN A 196 -2.78 -2.99 17.00
C GLN A 196 -1.91 -3.99 16.23
N ILE A 197 -0.59 -3.75 16.16
CA ILE A 197 0.35 -4.70 15.55
C ILE A 197 0.40 -6.02 16.35
N GLU A 198 0.43 -5.96 17.68
CA GLU A 198 0.43 -7.14 18.55
C GLU A 198 -0.88 -7.95 18.44
N LYS A 199 -2.02 -7.29 18.21
CA LYS A 199 -3.30 -7.96 17.91
C LYS A 199 -3.27 -8.67 16.55
N LEU A 200 -2.63 -8.06 15.54
CA LEU A 200 -2.47 -8.69 14.22
C LEU A 200 -1.48 -9.86 14.23
N ALA A 201 -0.60 -9.96 15.23
CA ALA A 201 0.34 -11.08 15.37
C ALA A 201 -0.27 -12.35 15.96
N ARG A 202 -1.54 -12.31 16.38
CA ARG A 202 -2.28 -13.42 16.99
C ARG A 202 -3.42 -13.86 16.09
#